data_AF-A0A3D0M623-F1
#
_entry.id   AF-A0A3D0M623-F1
#
_cell.length_a   1.000
_cell.length_b   1.000
_cell.length_c   1.000
_cell.angle_alpha   90.00
_cell.angle_beta   90.00
_cell.angle_gamma   90.00
#
_symmetry.space_group_name_H-M   'P 1'
#
loop_
_entity.id
_entity.type
_entity.pdbx_description
1 polymer ?
#
loop_
_entity_poly.entity_id
_entity_poly.type
_entity_poly.pdbx_seq_one_letter_code
_entity_poly.pdbx_strand_id
1 'polypeptide(L)'
;MFQNQAILLESLSGTASGENSGIAAINAAGGDSLTLSNVSGSTVTLNNEAGGPQKSVSASIFLLKVGPTVKPDPVLADVNAAQDKIQMDAAIRASALGLDLTVYDDLDEWAQSHVLFGLLVNKPDLGYLTTDYLQQLLNYQVVLAQKTVNPNSVYVQAGATGGDGSMAAPFGTIPDGIAAVCPGGNVFIMSGDYPITSQITVNKNGISLSGKPGNKLLMKAQITPMLITGRDVTVENLNFTSDIAYLGVFIEAAANGAVLRNNDIYGPPNPNVVNRGILLDDNRTGIIVDSNYIHSLVQGIAVASGVQGTINNNHIEETQTGIIVYSGSMIFVGNYWSGTKNTYDIGLMRSIAGNYQVDQLSANNNNAKVQIF
;
A
#
# COMPACT_ATOMS: atom_id res chain seq x y z
N MET A 1 -20.85 38.49 32.25
CA MET A 1 -20.34 39.86 32.03
C MET A 1 -19.78 40.32 33.37
N PHE A 2 -18.49 40.10 33.64
CA PHE A 2 -17.84 40.60 34.85
C PHE A 2 -16.87 41.71 34.42
N GLN A 3 -17.27 42.95 34.66
CA GLN A 3 -16.40 44.11 34.59
C GLN A 3 -15.59 44.14 35.89
N ASN A 4 -14.26 43.98 35.81
CA ASN A 4 -13.39 44.18 36.95
C ASN A 4 -13.15 45.69 37.13
N GLN A 5 -14.01 46.32 37.93
CA GLN A 5 -13.61 47.52 38.68
C GLN A 5 -12.90 47.06 39.95
N ALA A 6 -11.65 47.47 40.11
CA ALA A 6 -10.81 47.34 41.30
C ALA A 6 -10.73 45.92 41.91
N ILE A 7 -9.72 45.15 41.50
CA ILE A 7 -9.31 43.97 42.26
C ILE A 7 -8.61 44.46 43.54
N LEU A 8 -9.34 44.51 44.65
CA LEU A 8 -8.74 44.40 45.98
C LEU A 8 -8.21 42.96 46.06
N LEU A 9 -6.90 42.78 45.90
CA LEU A 9 -6.27 41.51 46.23
C LEU A 9 -6.44 41.31 47.74
N GLU A 10 -7.09 40.21 48.15
CA GLU A 10 -7.01 39.73 49.53
C GLU A 10 -5.52 39.66 49.90
N SER A 11 -5.12 40.44 50.90
CA SER A 11 -3.77 40.39 51.43
C SER A 11 -3.50 38.97 51.94
N LEU A 12 -2.53 38.26 51.38
CA LEU A 12 -1.92 37.13 52.10
C LEU A 12 -1.23 37.71 53.34
N SER A 13 -1.95 37.78 54.46
CA SER A 13 -1.43 38.25 55.73
C SER A 13 -0.80 37.08 56.49
N GLY A 14 0.53 37.03 56.54
CA GLY A 14 1.26 36.19 57.49
C GLY A 14 1.27 36.83 58.89
N THR A 15 1.19 36.02 59.95
CA THR A 15 1.28 36.50 61.33
C THR A 15 2.74 36.62 61.79
N ALA A 16 3.04 37.52 62.73
CA ALA A 16 4.41 37.77 63.21
C ALA A 16 5.05 36.59 63.97
N SER A 17 4.31 35.51 64.23
CA SER A 17 4.78 34.32 64.93
C SER A 17 4.37 33.04 64.20
N GLY A 18 5.27 32.52 63.36
CA GLY A 18 5.11 31.27 62.62
C GLY A 18 5.83 31.31 61.28
N GLU A 19 6.35 30.17 60.83
CA GLU A 19 6.89 29.99 59.47
C GLU A 19 5.75 30.16 58.45
N ASN A 20 5.54 31.38 57.96
CA ASN A 20 4.52 31.63 56.95
C ASN A 20 5.07 31.28 55.56
N SER A 21 4.71 30.11 55.05
CA SER A 21 4.87 29.77 53.63
C SER A 21 3.55 30.07 52.91
N GLY A 22 3.57 30.95 51.91
CA GLY A 22 2.37 31.30 51.13
C GLY A 22 2.72 31.54 49.66
N ILE A 23 1.80 31.17 48.77
CA ILE A 23 1.89 31.43 47.33
C ILE A 23 0.72 32.35 46.97
N ALA A 24 1.01 33.49 46.35
CA ALA A 24 0.01 34.39 45.78
C ALA A 24 0.09 34.34 44.25
N ALA A 25 -1.01 33.98 43.60
CA ALA A 25 -1.12 34.05 42.14
C ALA A 25 -1.70 35.42 41.76
N ILE A 26 -0.98 36.17 40.91
CA ILE A 26 -1.40 37.48 40.42
C ILE A 26 -1.45 37.47 38.89
N ASN A 27 -2.48 38.11 38.31
CA ASN A 27 -2.59 38.33 36.86
C ASN A 27 -2.22 39.79 36.59
N ALA A 28 -1.08 40.02 35.94
CA ALA A 28 -0.51 41.36 35.68
C ALA A 28 -0.21 41.55 34.19
N ALA A 29 -0.53 42.71 33.65
CA ALA A 29 -0.23 43.12 32.28
C ALA A 29 1.15 43.77 32.16
N GLY A 30 1.63 43.96 30.92
CA GLY A 30 2.87 44.69 30.66
C GLY A 30 2.77 46.14 31.14
N GLY A 31 3.64 46.54 32.06
CA GLY A 31 3.63 47.87 32.69
C GLY A 31 3.09 47.90 34.12
N ASP A 32 2.48 46.82 34.60
CA ASP A 32 2.02 46.72 35.98
C ASP A 32 3.20 46.63 36.95
N SER A 33 3.04 47.21 38.14
CA SER A 33 4.07 47.24 39.19
C SER A 33 3.62 46.44 40.41
N LEU A 34 4.43 45.46 40.83
CA LEU A 34 4.24 44.75 42.09
C LEU A 34 5.00 45.48 43.20
N THR A 35 4.28 45.93 44.23
CA THR A 35 4.89 46.55 45.41
C THR A 35 4.69 45.67 46.63
N LEU A 36 5.76 45.45 47.37
CA LEU A 36 5.76 44.73 48.64
C LEU A 36 6.01 45.74 49.75
N SER A 37 5.15 45.75 50.76
CA SER A 37 5.25 46.70 51.87
C SER A 37 5.10 45.96 53.19
N ASN A 38 6.05 46.19 54.09
CA ASN A 38 5.95 45.73 55.46
C ASN A 38 5.04 46.68 56.25
N VAL A 39 3.86 46.21 56.62
CA VAL A 39 2.85 46.98 57.37
C VAL A 39 2.85 46.67 58.87
N SER A 40 3.75 45.80 59.35
CA SER A 40 3.77 45.34 60.75
C SER A 40 4.31 46.36 61.74
N GLY A 41 4.90 47.47 61.26
CA GLY A 41 5.54 48.49 62.11
C GLY A 41 6.87 48.06 62.76
N SER A 42 7.28 46.79 62.60
CA SER A 42 8.55 46.23 63.09
C SER A 42 9.46 45.87 61.92
N THR A 43 10.77 45.82 62.14
CA THR A 43 11.71 45.38 61.09
C THR A 43 11.46 43.92 60.72
N VAL A 44 11.13 43.66 59.45
CA VAL A 44 11.10 42.30 58.88
C VAL A 44 12.45 42.03 58.24
N THR A 45 13.20 41.08 58.78
CA THR A 45 14.49 40.65 58.22
C THR A 45 14.24 39.56 57.19
N LEU A 46 14.55 39.84 55.92
CA LEU A 46 14.61 38.83 54.87
C LEU A 46 15.92 38.07 55.03
N ASN A 47 15.88 36.94 55.74
CA ASN A 47 17.08 36.13 55.98
C ASN A 47 17.39 35.27 54.74
N ASN A 48 18.60 35.43 54.20
CA ASN A 48 19.09 34.67 53.04
C ASN A 48 20.12 33.58 53.43
N GLU A 49 20.22 33.23 54.71
CA GLU A 49 21.25 32.32 55.24
C GLU A 49 20.87 30.83 55.20
N ALA A 50 19.73 30.46 54.62
CA ALA A 50 19.40 29.06 54.34
C ALA A 50 20.25 28.54 53.17
N GLY A 51 21.50 28.19 53.48
CA GLY A 51 22.57 27.86 52.57
C GLY A 51 22.29 26.70 51.59
N GLY A 52 22.57 26.99 50.33
CA GLY A 52 22.99 26.02 49.31
C GLY A 52 24.18 26.60 48.53
N PRO A 53 25.03 25.78 47.91
CA PRO A 53 26.29 26.20 47.28
C PRO A 53 26.12 27.02 45.97
N GLN A 54 24.89 27.34 45.58
CA GLN A 54 24.60 28.10 44.37
C GLN A 54 24.58 29.60 44.70
N LYS A 55 25.53 30.36 44.16
CA LYS A 55 25.50 31.82 44.22
C LYS A 55 24.39 32.33 43.29
N SER A 56 23.51 33.20 43.81
CA SER A 56 22.43 33.94 43.11
C SER A 56 20.99 33.38 43.24
N VAL A 57 20.68 32.57 44.25
CA VAL A 57 19.27 32.25 44.60
C VAL A 57 18.95 32.86 45.97
N SER A 58 17.89 33.68 46.04
CA SER A 58 17.47 34.40 47.24
C SER A 58 16.27 33.71 47.90
N ALA A 59 16.39 33.34 49.17
CA ALA A 59 15.33 32.68 49.93
C ALA A 59 14.26 33.63 50.49
N SER A 60 13.72 34.58 49.71
CA SER A 60 12.68 35.46 50.26
C SER A 60 11.47 35.69 49.37
N ILE A 61 11.58 35.70 48.05
CA ILE A 61 10.43 35.74 47.12
C ILE A 61 10.81 35.03 45.83
N PHE A 62 10.09 33.96 45.50
CA PHE A 62 10.22 33.28 44.22
C PHE A 62 9.09 33.72 43.27
N LEU A 63 9.43 34.48 42.24
CA LEU A 63 8.48 34.90 41.21
C LEU A 63 8.48 33.88 40.07
N LEU A 64 7.39 33.10 39.96
CA LEU A 64 7.16 32.24 38.81
C LEU A 64 6.30 32.99 37.78
N LYS A 65 6.90 33.37 36.65
CA LYS A 65 6.11 33.89 35.51
C LYS A 65 5.41 32.72 34.84
N VAL A 66 4.08 32.66 34.96
CA VAL A 66 3.26 31.74 34.16
C VAL A 66 3.11 32.35 32.76
N GLY A 67 3.57 31.65 31.74
CA GLY A 67 3.39 32.05 30.34
C GLY A 67 1.91 32.02 29.92
N PRO A 68 1.55 32.58 28.75
CA PRO A 68 0.18 32.47 28.23
C PRO A 68 -0.21 30.99 28.09
N THR A 69 -1.50 30.69 28.30
CA THR A 69 -2.03 29.34 28.05
C THR A 69 -1.79 28.96 26.60
N VAL A 70 -0.99 27.92 26.37
CA VAL A 70 -0.84 27.31 25.04
C VAL A 70 -2.10 26.49 24.77
N LYS A 71 -2.77 26.77 23.66
CA LYS A 71 -3.95 26.03 23.21
C LYS A 71 -3.71 25.55 21.78
N PRO A 72 -4.27 24.39 21.40
CA PRO A 72 -4.34 24.00 19.99
C PRO A 72 -4.94 25.08 19.11
N ASP A 73 -4.44 25.16 17.89
CA ASP A 73 -5.10 25.93 16.83
C ASP A 73 -6.56 25.46 16.68
N PRO A 74 -7.55 26.38 16.63
CA PRO A 74 -8.96 26.00 16.57
C PRO A 74 -9.32 25.10 15.37
N VAL A 75 -8.55 25.16 14.29
CA VAL A 75 -8.73 24.30 13.11
C VAL A 75 -8.49 22.82 13.42
N LEU A 76 -7.77 22.49 14.50
CA LEU A 76 -7.49 21.13 14.95
C LEU A 76 -8.55 20.57 15.91
N ALA A 77 -9.66 21.29 16.15
CA ALA A 77 -10.67 20.87 17.12
C ALA A 77 -11.19 19.45 16.84
N ASP A 78 -11.51 19.15 15.58
CA ASP A 78 -12.04 17.84 15.18
C ASP A 78 -10.97 16.74 15.28
N VAL A 79 -9.73 17.03 14.89
CA VAL A 79 -8.60 16.09 15.04
C VAL A 79 -8.35 15.76 16.51
N ASN A 80 -8.38 16.77 17.38
CA ASN A 80 -8.20 16.60 18.82
C ASN A 80 -9.40 15.90 19.48
N ALA A 81 -10.61 16.10 18.96
CA ALA A 81 -11.83 15.45 19.45
C ALA A 81 -11.99 14.00 18.95
N ALA A 82 -11.31 13.60 17.87
CA ALA A 82 -11.44 12.26 17.30
C ALA A 82 -11.14 11.15 18.32
N GLN A 83 -12.06 10.18 18.43
CA GLN A 83 -12.01 9.05 19.37
C GLN A 83 -11.65 7.72 18.70
N ASP A 84 -11.85 7.63 17.40
CA ASP A 84 -11.61 6.43 16.62
C ASP A 84 -10.99 6.74 15.26
N LYS A 85 -10.63 5.69 14.52
CA LYS A 85 -9.92 5.82 13.23
C LYS A 85 -10.80 6.48 12.16
N ILE A 86 -12.11 6.26 12.20
CA ILE A 86 -13.04 6.83 11.22
C ILE A 86 -13.14 8.34 11.42
N GLN A 87 -13.28 8.77 12.67
CA GLN A 87 -13.28 10.19 13.04
C GLN A 87 -11.93 10.84 12.75
N MET A 88 -10.82 10.16 13.04
CA MET A 88 -9.47 10.66 12.76
C MET A 88 -9.23 10.84 11.25
N ASP A 89 -9.61 9.85 10.43
CA ASP A 89 -9.49 9.93 8.96
C ASP A 89 -10.32 11.10 8.40
N ALA A 90 -11.58 11.20 8.82
CA ALA A 90 -12.44 12.32 8.41
C ALA A 90 -11.85 13.68 8.82
N ALA A 91 -11.29 13.78 10.03
CA ALA A 91 -10.72 15.00 10.55
C ALA A 91 -9.44 15.43 9.79
N ILE A 92 -8.49 14.51 9.53
CA ILE A 92 -7.24 14.86 8.81
C ILE A 92 -7.47 15.22 7.35
N ARG A 93 -8.58 14.77 6.74
CA ARG A 93 -9.00 15.11 5.37
C ARG A 93 -9.67 16.48 5.25
N ALA A 94 -9.88 17.19 6.36
CA ALA A 94 -10.45 18.54 6.32
C ALA A 94 -9.52 19.49 5.56
N SER A 95 -9.99 20.01 4.41
CA SER A 95 -9.22 20.91 3.55
C SER A 95 -8.66 22.14 4.26
N ALA A 96 -9.33 22.60 5.33
CA ALA A 96 -8.88 23.71 6.16
C ALA A 96 -7.55 23.44 6.89
N LEU A 97 -7.16 22.17 7.07
CA LEU A 97 -5.88 21.80 7.70
C LEU A 97 -4.68 21.95 6.77
N GLY A 98 -4.89 21.89 5.45
CA GLY A 98 -3.81 21.97 4.47
C GLY A 98 -2.76 20.86 4.58
N LEU A 99 -3.12 19.69 5.13
CA LEU A 99 -2.21 18.55 5.23
C LEU A 99 -1.91 17.96 3.85
N ASP A 100 -0.66 17.55 3.65
CA ASP A 100 -0.27 16.70 2.52
C ASP A 100 -0.56 15.23 2.89
N LEU A 101 -1.59 14.67 2.26
CA LEU A 101 -2.03 13.29 2.43
C LEU A 101 -1.56 12.38 1.29
N THR A 102 -0.75 12.87 0.34
CA THR A 102 -0.42 12.15 -0.90
C THR A 102 0.10 10.73 -0.62
N VAL A 103 1.09 10.60 0.27
CA VAL A 103 1.66 9.29 0.61
C VAL A 103 0.70 8.44 1.44
N TYR A 104 -0.11 9.07 2.29
CA TYR A 104 -1.11 8.37 3.12
C TYR A 104 -2.23 7.76 2.25
N ASP A 105 -2.68 8.49 1.23
CA ASP A 105 -3.73 8.06 0.31
C ASP A 105 -3.28 6.94 -0.64
N ASP A 106 -1.97 6.81 -0.88
CA ASP A 106 -1.39 5.71 -1.65
C ASP A 106 -1.21 4.40 -0.84
N LEU A 107 -1.37 4.44 0.49
CA LEU A 107 -1.29 3.26 1.35
C LEU A 107 -2.52 2.35 1.20
N ASP A 108 -2.33 1.04 1.42
CA ASP A 108 -3.46 0.12 1.60
C ASP A 108 -4.24 0.41 2.90
N GLU A 109 -5.49 -0.06 2.97
CA GLU A 109 -6.38 0.17 4.12
C GLU A 109 -5.76 -0.26 5.46
N TRP A 110 -4.95 -1.33 5.45
CA TRP A 110 -4.30 -1.84 6.64
C TRP A 110 -3.22 -0.88 7.15
N ALA A 111 -2.38 -0.36 6.26
CA ALA A 111 -1.34 0.60 6.58
C ALA A 111 -1.94 1.95 6.98
N GLN A 112 -2.99 2.42 6.27
CA GLN A 112 -3.75 3.60 6.70
C GLN A 112 -4.30 3.45 8.12
N SER A 113 -4.86 2.28 8.44
CA SER A 113 -5.37 1.96 9.78
C SER A 113 -4.26 1.98 10.85
N HIS A 114 -3.02 1.65 10.51
CA HIS A 114 -1.87 1.79 11.41
C HIS A 114 -1.48 3.25 11.62
N VAL A 115 -1.46 4.06 10.56
CA VAL A 115 -1.19 5.51 10.66
C VAL A 115 -2.20 6.18 11.58
N LEU A 116 -3.50 5.95 11.35
CA LEU A 116 -4.58 6.54 12.14
C LEU A 116 -4.54 6.11 13.61
N PHE A 117 -4.23 4.83 13.86
CA PHE A 117 -4.03 4.33 15.22
C PHE A 117 -2.84 5.02 15.91
N GLY A 118 -1.73 5.17 15.18
CA GLY A 118 -0.53 5.86 15.65
C GLY A 118 -0.81 7.31 16.01
N LEU A 119 -1.62 8.03 15.23
CA LEU A 119 -2.09 9.37 15.59
C LEU A 119 -2.92 9.31 16.89
N LEU A 120 -3.96 8.49 16.96
CA LEU A 120 -4.85 8.40 18.13
C LEU A 120 -4.12 8.08 19.44
N VAL A 121 -3.24 7.07 19.42
CA VAL A 121 -2.54 6.60 20.63
C VAL A 121 -1.42 7.55 21.05
N ASN A 122 -0.79 8.23 20.09
CA ASN A 122 0.26 9.22 20.38
C ASN A 122 -0.27 10.66 20.41
N LYS A 123 -1.59 10.85 20.63
CA LYS A 123 -2.18 12.18 20.80
C LYS A 123 -1.60 12.81 22.08
N PRO A 124 -0.97 14.00 22.00
CA PRO A 124 -0.46 14.68 23.20
C PRO A 124 -1.57 15.06 24.18
N ASP A 125 -1.22 15.25 25.45
CA ASP A 125 -2.18 15.62 26.52
C ASP A 125 -2.95 16.91 26.22
N LEU A 126 -2.30 17.89 25.60
CA LEU A 126 -2.92 19.14 25.16
C LEU A 126 -3.53 19.05 23.75
N GLY A 127 -3.47 17.90 23.11
CA GLY A 127 -3.76 17.70 21.70
C GLY A 127 -2.61 18.14 20.78
N TYR A 128 -2.82 18.01 19.47
CA TYR A 128 -1.93 18.59 18.47
C TYR A 128 -2.05 20.10 18.51
N LEU A 129 -0.91 20.79 18.69
CA LEU A 129 -0.88 22.23 18.87
C LEU A 129 -1.03 23.00 17.54
N THR A 130 -0.35 22.54 16.48
CA THR A 130 -0.33 23.20 15.16
C THR A 130 -0.48 22.16 14.04
N THR A 131 -0.93 22.62 12.87
CA THR A 131 -1.04 21.78 11.67
C THR A 131 0.33 21.24 11.22
N ASP A 132 1.40 22.04 11.35
CA ASP A 132 2.77 21.60 11.05
C ASP A 132 3.21 20.43 11.94
N TYR A 133 2.88 20.48 13.23
CA TYR A 133 3.19 19.40 14.15
C TYR A 133 2.39 18.14 13.82
N LEU A 134 1.10 18.29 13.49
CA LEU A 134 0.27 17.19 13.01
C LEU A 134 0.84 16.58 11.72
N GLN A 135 1.27 17.38 10.74
CA GLN A 135 1.90 16.89 9.51
C GLN A 135 3.19 16.10 9.80
N GLN A 136 4.03 16.58 10.71
CA GLN A 136 5.25 15.86 11.09
C GLN A 136 4.94 14.49 11.71
N LEU A 137 3.94 14.43 12.58
CA LEU A 137 3.50 13.16 13.17
C LEU A 137 2.83 12.26 12.14
N LEU A 138 2.00 12.79 11.25
CA LEU A 138 1.43 12.03 10.14
C LEU A 138 2.52 11.39 9.30
N ASN A 139 3.52 12.16 8.87
CA ASN A 139 4.66 11.67 8.09
C ASN A 139 5.43 10.59 8.84
N TYR A 140 5.65 10.77 10.14
CA TYR A 140 6.32 9.78 10.98
C TYR A 140 5.51 8.47 11.06
N GLN A 141 4.20 8.56 11.29
CA GLN A 141 3.33 7.40 11.37
C GLN A 141 3.21 6.67 10.03
N VAL A 142 3.19 7.40 8.91
CA VAL A 142 3.29 6.81 7.56
C VAL A 142 4.55 5.97 7.47
N VAL A 143 5.72 6.51 7.78
CA VAL A 143 7.00 5.75 7.73
C VAL A 143 6.96 4.51 8.62
N LEU A 144 6.35 4.57 9.80
CA LEU A 144 6.20 3.38 10.67
C LEU A 144 5.27 2.33 10.06
N ALA A 145 4.15 2.75 9.46
CA ALA A 145 3.24 1.83 8.78
C ALA A 145 3.94 1.09 7.63
N GLN A 146 4.77 1.79 6.84
CA GLN A 146 5.52 1.18 5.72
C GLN A 146 6.56 0.15 6.19
N LYS A 147 7.08 0.28 7.41
CA LYS A 147 8.03 -0.66 8.02
C LYS A 147 7.36 -1.85 8.71
N THR A 148 6.04 -1.77 8.94
CA THR A 148 5.33 -2.84 9.62
C THR A 148 4.95 -3.91 8.60
N VAL A 149 5.32 -5.16 8.86
CA VAL A 149 5.01 -6.29 7.97
C VAL A 149 3.51 -6.60 8.00
N ASN A 150 2.86 -6.52 6.86
CA ASN A 150 1.50 -7.01 6.65
C ASN A 150 1.56 -8.40 6.00
N PRO A 151 1.21 -9.49 6.71
CA PRO A 151 1.30 -10.83 6.13
C PRO A 151 0.32 -11.07 4.96
N ASN A 152 -0.69 -10.21 4.78
CA ASN A 152 -1.63 -10.28 3.65
C ASN A 152 -1.22 -9.36 2.48
N SER A 153 -0.17 -8.56 2.62
CA SER A 153 0.31 -7.64 1.59
C SER A 153 1.83 -7.57 1.64
N VAL A 154 2.45 -8.38 0.79
CA VAL A 154 3.90 -8.59 0.75
C VAL A 154 4.48 -7.91 -0.48
N TYR A 155 5.59 -7.22 -0.33
CA TYR A 155 6.22 -6.43 -1.39
C TYR A 155 7.51 -7.11 -1.86
N VAL A 156 7.73 -7.10 -3.17
CA VAL A 156 8.92 -7.66 -3.83
C VAL A 156 9.53 -6.60 -4.74
N GLN A 157 10.82 -6.31 -4.57
CA GLN A 157 11.55 -5.32 -5.37
C GLN A 157 12.84 -5.93 -5.93
N ALA A 158 13.00 -5.83 -7.24
CA ALA A 158 14.20 -6.29 -7.93
C ALA A 158 15.47 -5.68 -7.30
N GLY A 159 16.46 -6.53 -7.02
CA GLY A 159 17.75 -6.14 -6.43
C GLY A 159 17.73 -5.89 -4.92
N ALA A 160 16.58 -5.97 -4.24
CA ALA A 160 16.54 -5.90 -2.79
C ALA A 160 17.21 -7.13 -2.15
N THR A 161 17.84 -6.94 -0.99
CA THR A 161 18.53 -8.01 -0.25
C THR A 161 18.14 -7.97 1.21
N GLY A 162 17.79 -9.12 1.80
CA GLY A 162 17.50 -9.23 3.24
C GLY A 162 16.21 -8.55 3.69
N GLY A 163 15.28 -8.26 2.77
CA GLY A 163 13.98 -7.68 3.10
C GLY A 163 13.10 -8.62 3.91
N ASP A 164 12.12 -8.05 4.61
CA ASP A 164 11.12 -8.74 5.42
C ASP A 164 9.73 -8.77 4.77
N GLY A 165 9.61 -8.20 3.57
CA GLY A 165 8.37 -8.15 2.80
C GLY A 165 7.47 -6.96 3.12
N SER A 166 7.87 -6.09 4.06
CA SER A 166 7.24 -4.78 4.25
C SER A 166 7.52 -3.88 3.05
N MET A 167 6.76 -2.79 2.92
CA MET A 167 6.97 -1.84 1.83
C MET A 167 8.30 -1.08 1.97
N ALA A 168 8.80 -0.88 3.20
CA ALA A 168 10.09 -0.24 3.45
C ALA A 168 11.28 -1.19 3.27
N ALA A 169 11.07 -2.51 3.36
CA ALA A 169 12.09 -3.55 3.19
C ALA A 169 11.54 -4.75 2.39
N PRO A 170 11.22 -4.55 1.09
CA PRO A 170 10.63 -5.59 0.25
C PRO A 170 11.59 -6.77 0.04
N PHE A 171 11.03 -7.96 -0.21
CA PHE A 171 11.84 -9.12 -0.61
C PHE A 171 12.52 -8.91 -1.96
N GLY A 172 13.66 -9.57 -2.17
CA GLY A 172 14.40 -9.50 -3.44
C GLY A 172 13.81 -10.36 -4.55
N THR A 173 13.02 -11.39 -4.22
CA THR A 173 12.54 -12.37 -5.19
C THR A 173 11.04 -12.65 -5.05
N ILE A 174 10.40 -12.95 -6.18
CA ILE A 174 8.97 -13.32 -6.22
C ILE A 174 8.69 -14.59 -5.41
N PRO A 175 9.53 -15.66 -5.49
CA PRO A 175 9.38 -16.83 -4.62
C PRO A 175 9.37 -16.52 -3.12
N ASP A 176 10.23 -15.60 -2.64
CA ASP A 176 10.23 -15.20 -1.22
C ASP A 176 8.92 -14.50 -0.84
N GLY A 177 8.41 -13.64 -1.73
CA GLY A 177 7.10 -13.00 -1.55
C GLY A 177 5.96 -14.02 -1.45
N ILE A 178 5.93 -15.00 -2.36
CA ILE A 178 4.97 -16.11 -2.34
C ILE A 178 5.12 -16.93 -1.05
N ALA A 179 6.35 -17.20 -0.61
CA ALA A 179 6.62 -17.97 0.60
C ALA A 179 6.16 -17.25 1.87
N ALA A 180 6.23 -15.92 1.91
CA ALA A 180 5.86 -15.12 3.07
C ALA A 180 4.36 -14.79 3.16
N VAL A 181 3.68 -14.55 2.02
CA VAL A 181 2.28 -14.09 2.02
C VAL A 181 1.30 -15.13 2.59
N CYS A 182 0.31 -14.72 3.37
CA CYS A 182 -0.78 -15.61 3.77
C CYS A 182 -1.64 -16.06 2.57
N PRO A 183 -2.26 -17.25 2.60
CA PRO A 183 -3.29 -17.62 1.64
C PRO A 183 -4.38 -16.54 1.53
N GLY A 184 -4.80 -16.21 0.31
CA GLY A 184 -5.73 -15.10 0.05
C GLY A 184 -5.10 -13.70 0.04
N GLY A 185 -3.80 -13.57 0.36
CA GLY A 185 -3.10 -12.28 0.36
C GLY A 185 -2.55 -11.86 -1.00
N ASN A 186 -1.96 -10.67 -1.05
CA ASN A 186 -1.40 -10.07 -2.27
C ASN A 186 0.13 -10.00 -2.19
N VAL A 187 0.78 -10.35 -3.29
CA VAL A 187 2.20 -10.11 -3.53
C VAL A 187 2.33 -9.00 -4.56
N PHE A 188 2.80 -7.84 -4.13
CA PHE A 188 3.05 -6.69 -4.99
C PHE A 188 4.46 -6.78 -5.58
N ILE A 189 4.52 -6.86 -6.90
CA ILE A 189 5.78 -6.95 -7.65
C ILE A 189 6.09 -5.55 -8.17
N MET A 190 7.07 -4.89 -7.54
CA MET A 190 7.45 -3.52 -7.86
C MET A 190 8.09 -3.41 -9.26
N SER A 191 8.34 -2.18 -9.71
CA SER A 191 9.07 -1.94 -10.96
C SER A 191 10.48 -2.53 -10.91
N GLY A 192 10.96 -3.06 -12.02
CA GLY A 192 12.32 -3.59 -12.14
C GLY A 192 12.40 -4.85 -13.00
N ASP A 193 13.64 -5.23 -13.33
CA ASP A 193 13.93 -6.44 -14.08
C ASP A 193 14.11 -7.63 -13.11
N TYR A 194 13.28 -8.65 -13.28
CA TYR A 194 13.29 -9.89 -12.52
C TYR A 194 13.81 -11.02 -13.41
N PRO A 195 15.12 -11.35 -13.36
CA PRO A 195 15.67 -12.45 -14.12
C PRO A 195 15.16 -13.80 -13.57
N ILE A 196 14.49 -14.58 -14.42
CA ILE A 196 13.92 -15.88 -14.05
C ILE A 196 14.85 -16.99 -14.55
N THR A 197 15.61 -17.57 -13.63
CA THR A 197 16.53 -18.70 -13.86
C THR A 197 15.99 -20.02 -13.30
N SER A 198 14.94 -19.96 -12.47
CA SER A 198 14.22 -21.11 -11.91
C SER A 198 12.72 -20.85 -11.95
N GLN A 199 11.93 -21.91 -12.04
CA GLN A 199 10.47 -21.84 -12.07
C GLN A 199 9.90 -21.19 -10.80
N ILE A 200 9.00 -20.23 -10.97
CA ILE A 200 8.19 -19.63 -9.90
C ILE A 200 6.94 -20.49 -9.73
N THR A 201 6.86 -21.20 -8.60
CA THR A 201 5.69 -22.00 -8.26
C THR A 201 4.73 -21.19 -7.39
N VAL A 202 3.52 -20.94 -7.91
CA VAL A 202 2.46 -20.22 -7.21
C VAL A 202 1.50 -21.25 -6.59
N ASN A 203 1.78 -21.68 -5.36
CA ASN A 203 1.14 -22.84 -4.72
C ASN A 203 0.14 -22.52 -3.61
N LYS A 204 0.03 -21.25 -3.19
CA LYS A 204 -0.93 -20.84 -2.15
C LYS A 204 -2.26 -20.47 -2.78
N ASN A 205 -3.34 -20.98 -2.19
CA ASN A 205 -4.69 -20.72 -2.69
C ASN A 205 -5.08 -19.24 -2.47
N GLY A 206 -5.82 -18.70 -3.44
CA GLY A 206 -6.45 -17.39 -3.34
C GLY A 206 -5.49 -16.19 -3.41
N ILE A 207 -4.18 -16.40 -3.58
CA ILE A 207 -3.25 -15.27 -3.60
C ILE A 207 -3.32 -14.53 -4.93
N SER A 208 -2.98 -13.24 -4.89
CA SER A 208 -2.78 -12.43 -6.10
C SER A 208 -1.30 -12.08 -6.26
N LEU A 209 -0.77 -12.23 -7.48
CA LEU A 209 0.48 -11.64 -7.90
C LEU A 209 0.17 -10.42 -8.76
N SER A 210 0.45 -9.22 -8.24
CA SER A 210 0.04 -7.96 -8.88
C SER A 210 1.26 -7.10 -9.20
N GLY A 211 1.53 -6.89 -10.49
CA GLY A 211 2.62 -6.04 -10.94
C GLY A 211 2.32 -4.55 -10.81
N LYS A 212 3.34 -3.78 -10.42
CA LYS A 212 3.36 -2.32 -10.57
C LYS A 212 3.97 -1.95 -11.93
N PRO A 213 3.59 -0.80 -12.53
CA PRO A 213 4.12 -0.37 -13.82
C PRO A 213 5.66 -0.42 -13.86
N GLY A 214 6.21 -0.99 -14.93
CA GLY A 214 7.66 -1.14 -15.12
C GLY A 214 8.28 -2.40 -14.52
N ASN A 215 7.48 -3.36 -14.03
CA ASN A 215 7.98 -4.71 -13.75
C ASN A 215 8.28 -5.44 -15.08
N LYS A 216 9.32 -6.27 -15.10
CA LYS A 216 9.68 -7.11 -16.25
C LYS A 216 10.25 -8.45 -15.79
N LEU A 217 9.49 -9.52 -15.98
CA LEU A 217 9.90 -10.89 -15.69
C LEU A 217 10.60 -11.45 -16.94
N LEU A 218 11.93 -11.53 -16.86
CA LEU A 218 12.78 -11.89 -17.99
C LEU A 218 13.29 -13.33 -17.83
N MET A 219 12.76 -14.25 -18.62
CA MET A 219 13.23 -15.63 -18.63
C MET A 219 14.64 -15.75 -19.20
N LYS A 220 15.55 -16.32 -18.40
CA LYS A 220 16.98 -16.49 -18.69
C LYS A 220 17.42 -17.96 -18.88
N ALA A 221 16.52 -18.92 -18.65
CA ALA A 221 16.77 -20.35 -18.80
C ALA A 221 15.59 -21.00 -19.52
N GLN A 222 15.80 -22.13 -20.20
CA GLN A 222 14.73 -22.87 -20.84
C GLN A 222 13.92 -23.66 -19.80
N ILE A 223 12.91 -23.01 -19.22
CA ILE A 223 12.02 -23.52 -18.18
C ILE A 223 10.58 -23.04 -18.47
N THR A 224 9.62 -23.47 -17.65
CA THR A 224 8.33 -22.77 -17.49
C THR A 224 8.49 -21.73 -16.39
N PRO A 225 8.55 -20.41 -16.69
CA PRO A 225 8.78 -19.36 -15.69
C PRO A 225 7.78 -19.34 -14.55
N MET A 226 6.50 -19.56 -14.82
CA MET A 226 5.46 -19.56 -13.79
C MET A 226 4.55 -20.78 -13.91
N LEU A 227 4.40 -21.50 -12.79
CA LEU A 227 3.45 -22.60 -12.66
C LEU A 227 2.51 -22.34 -11.49
N ILE A 228 1.21 -22.26 -11.81
CA ILE A 228 0.14 -22.04 -10.85
C ILE A 228 -0.41 -23.39 -10.41
N THR A 229 -0.22 -23.73 -9.14
CA THR A 229 -0.78 -24.95 -8.51
C THR A 229 -1.76 -24.63 -7.38
N GLY A 230 -1.74 -23.40 -6.87
CA GLY A 230 -2.76 -22.89 -5.94
C GLY A 230 -4.08 -22.63 -6.67
N ARG A 231 -5.19 -22.97 -6.02
CA ARG A 231 -6.54 -22.68 -6.52
C ARG A 231 -6.86 -21.20 -6.40
N ASP A 232 -7.70 -20.70 -7.30
CA ASP A 232 -8.26 -19.35 -7.23
C ASP A 232 -7.18 -18.24 -7.18
N VAL A 233 -6.02 -18.51 -7.81
CA VAL A 233 -4.89 -17.58 -7.89
C VAL A 233 -5.16 -16.53 -8.97
N THR A 234 -4.84 -15.28 -8.67
CA THR A 234 -4.84 -14.18 -9.64
C THR A 234 -3.41 -13.81 -10.03
N VAL A 235 -3.13 -13.70 -11.32
CA VAL A 235 -1.87 -13.14 -11.85
C VAL A 235 -2.23 -11.97 -12.75
N GLU A 236 -1.80 -10.78 -12.35
CA GLU A 236 -2.19 -9.55 -13.04
C GLU A 236 -1.10 -8.49 -13.17
N ASN A 237 -1.21 -7.71 -14.24
CA ASN A 237 -0.35 -6.56 -14.55
C ASN A 237 1.15 -6.92 -14.62
N LEU A 238 1.48 -8.15 -14.99
CA LEU A 238 2.87 -8.59 -15.16
C LEU A 238 3.33 -8.52 -16.61
N ASN A 239 4.59 -8.17 -16.82
CA ASN A 239 5.25 -8.18 -18.13
C ASN A 239 6.18 -9.41 -18.21
N PHE A 240 5.89 -10.38 -19.07
CA PHE A 240 6.72 -11.55 -19.30
C PHE A 240 7.41 -11.48 -20.65
N THR A 241 8.70 -11.76 -20.66
CA THR A 241 9.45 -11.96 -21.90
C THR A 241 10.68 -12.84 -21.71
N SER A 242 11.39 -13.09 -22.80
CA SER A 242 12.66 -13.81 -22.81
C SER A 242 13.64 -13.17 -23.80
N ASP A 243 14.93 -13.28 -23.50
CA ASP A 243 16.02 -12.97 -24.43
C ASP A 243 16.53 -14.22 -25.17
N ILE A 244 15.99 -15.39 -24.86
CA ILE A 244 16.37 -16.67 -25.48
C ILE A 244 15.16 -17.30 -26.18
N ALA A 245 15.40 -17.93 -27.33
CA ALA A 245 14.43 -18.84 -27.94
C ALA A 245 14.14 -20.01 -26.98
N TYR A 246 12.87 -20.39 -26.83
CA TYR A 246 12.47 -21.45 -25.91
C TYR A 246 11.36 -22.33 -26.47
N LEU A 247 11.47 -23.63 -26.20
CA LEU A 247 10.35 -24.57 -26.38
C LEU A 247 9.63 -24.68 -25.04
N GLY A 248 8.34 -24.35 -24.99
CA GLY A 248 7.56 -24.40 -23.76
C GLY A 248 6.53 -23.28 -23.64
N VAL A 249 6.32 -22.78 -22.43
CA VAL A 249 5.29 -21.79 -22.08
C VAL A 249 5.77 -20.81 -21.01
N PHE A 250 5.32 -19.56 -21.03
CA PHE A 250 5.60 -18.60 -19.95
C PHE A 250 4.84 -18.93 -18.67
N ILE A 251 3.52 -19.11 -18.78
CA ILE A 251 2.61 -19.37 -17.65
C ILE A 251 1.84 -20.67 -17.87
N GLU A 252 1.94 -21.59 -16.92
CA GLU A 252 1.14 -22.81 -16.86
C GLU A 252 0.11 -22.72 -15.72
N ALA A 253 -1.17 -22.69 -16.08
CA ALA A 253 -2.29 -22.66 -15.15
C ALA A 253 -2.73 -24.10 -14.83
N ALA A 254 -2.09 -24.70 -13.83
CA ALA A 254 -2.30 -26.09 -13.40
C ALA A 254 -3.24 -26.22 -12.18
N ALA A 255 -4.13 -25.25 -11.95
CA ALA A 255 -5.12 -25.27 -10.89
C ALA A 255 -6.48 -24.68 -11.32
N ASN A 256 -7.55 -25.06 -10.61
CA ASN A 256 -8.89 -24.49 -10.84
C ASN A 256 -8.96 -23.03 -10.38
N GLY A 257 -9.81 -22.26 -11.04
CA GLY A 257 -10.10 -20.88 -10.64
C GLY A 257 -9.01 -19.87 -10.97
N ALA A 258 -7.96 -20.24 -11.72
CA ALA A 258 -6.89 -19.32 -12.05
C ALA A 258 -7.40 -18.16 -12.90
N VAL A 259 -7.02 -16.94 -12.52
CA VAL A 259 -7.34 -15.69 -13.22
C VAL A 259 -6.04 -15.08 -13.74
N LEU A 260 -5.92 -14.95 -15.06
CA LEU A 260 -4.80 -14.31 -15.74
C LEU A 260 -5.33 -13.04 -16.40
N ARG A 261 -4.98 -11.87 -15.85
CA ARG A 261 -5.61 -10.60 -16.26
C ARG A 261 -4.60 -9.47 -16.50
N ASN A 262 -4.79 -8.67 -17.55
CA ASN A 262 -3.98 -7.47 -17.80
C ASN A 262 -2.47 -7.72 -17.88
N ASN A 263 -2.04 -8.93 -18.23
CA ASN A 263 -0.62 -9.22 -18.40
C ASN A 263 -0.18 -8.87 -19.82
N ASP A 264 1.09 -8.49 -19.96
CA ASP A 264 1.77 -8.30 -21.23
C ASP A 264 2.78 -9.45 -21.41
N ILE A 265 2.57 -10.33 -22.39
CA ILE A 265 3.33 -11.57 -22.55
C ILE A 265 3.84 -11.67 -23.98
N TYR A 266 5.16 -11.61 -24.15
CA TYR A 266 5.74 -11.63 -25.49
C TYR A 266 7.01 -12.45 -25.64
N GLY A 267 7.13 -13.09 -26.80
CA GLY A 267 8.26 -13.94 -27.11
C GLY A 267 9.56 -13.16 -27.36
N PRO A 268 10.70 -13.87 -27.40
CA PRO A 268 11.99 -13.31 -27.78
C PRO A 268 11.98 -12.87 -29.25
N PRO A 269 12.91 -12.01 -29.66
CA PRO A 269 13.14 -11.73 -31.08
C PRO A 269 13.42 -13.02 -31.88
N ASN A 270 12.67 -13.26 -32.97
CA ASN A 270 12.83 -14.37 -33.92
C ASN A 270 12.80 -15.80 -33.28
N PRO A 271 11.66 -16.26 -32.73
CA PRO A 271 11.58 -17.62 -32.22
C PRO A 271 11.60 -18.65 -33.36
N ASN A 272 12.66 -19.45 -33.46
CA ASN A 272 12.74 -20.61 -34.37
C ASN A 272 12.16 -21.90 -33.75
N VAL A 273 11.34 -21.77 -32.71
CA VAL A 273 10.82 -22.86 -31.88
C VAL A 273 9.39 -22.56 -31.45
N VAL A 274 8.61 -23.60 -31.12
CA VAL A 274 7.23 -23.44 -30.66
C VAL A 274 7.21 -22.95 -29.20
N ASN A 275 7.18 -21.63 -29.03
CA ASN A 275 6.97 -20.97 -27.76
C ASN A 275 5.49 -20.61 -27.54
N ARG A 276 5.09 -20.59 -26.27
CA ARG A 276 3.73 -20.25 -25.85
C ARG A 276 3.70 -19.15 -24.80
N GLY A 277 2.65 -18.35 -24.82
CA GLY A 277 2.35 -17.41 -23.73
C GLY A 277 1.75 -18.14 -22.54
N ILE A 278 0.54 -18.65 -22.69
CA ILE A 278 -0.24 -19.28 -21.63
C ILE A 278 -0.61 -20.72 -22.01
N LEU A 279 -0.51 -21.64 -21.06
CA LEU A 279 -1.07 -22.99 -21.12
C LEU A 279 -2.10 -23.13 -20.02
N LEU A 280 -3.34 -23.45 -20.41
CA LEU A 280 -4.37 -23.89 -19.49
C LEU A 280 -4.31 -25.42 -19.43
N ASP A 281 -3.86 -25.95 -18.29
CA ASP A 281 -3.55 -27.37 -18.12
C ASP A 281 -4.81 -28.25 -18.05
N ASP A 282 -4.67 -29.54 -18.29
CA ASP A 282 -5.77 -30.49 -18.46
C ASP A 282 -6.77 -30.48 -17.28
N ASN A 283 -8.05 -30.61 -17.59
CA ASN A 283 -9.14 -30.79 -16.63
C ASN A 283 -9.25 -29.68 -15.56
N ARG A 284 -8.89 -28.44 -15.91
CA ARG A 284 -9.08 -27.28 -15.04
C ARG A 284 -10.37 -26.53 -15.35
N THR A 285 -11.05 -26.08 -14.31
CA THR A 285 -12.35 -25.41 -14.38
C THR A 285 -12.30 -24.04 -13.71
N GLY A 286 -13.22 -23.15 -14.10
CA GLY A 286 -13.28 -21.79 -13.56
C GLY A 286 -12.13 -20.91 -14.01
N ILE A 287 -11.46 -21.23 -15.12
CA ILE A 287 -10.35 -20.44 -15.64
C ILE A 287 -10.86 -19.13 -16.25
N ILE A 288 -10.18 -18.03 -15.98
CA ILE A 288 -10.44 -16.72 -16.60
C ILE A 288 -9.13 -16.20 -17.19
N VAL A 289 -9.12 -15.93 -18.49
CA VAL A 289 -8.04 -15.21 -19.18
C VAL A 289 -8.63 -13.95 -19.79
N ASP A 290 -8.37 -12.80 -19.18
CA ASP A 290 -9.06 -11.56 -19.52
C ASP A 290 -8.10 -10.39 -19.76
N SER A 291 -8.35 -9.62 -20.82
CA SER A 291 -7.67 -8.33 -21.04
C SER A 291 -6.12 -8.39 -21.09
N ASN A 292 -5.54 -9.54 -21.45
CA ASN A 292 -4.08 -9.66 -21.62
C ASN A 292 -3.67 -9.17 -23.01
N TYR A 293 -2.45 -8.66 -23.12
CA TYR A 293 -1.76 -8.42 -24.38
C TYR A 293 -0.73 -9.52 -24.60
N ILE A 294 -0.85 -10.27 -25.70
CA ILE A 294 -0.02 -11.43 -25.99
C ILE A 294 0.50 -11.32 -27.42
N HIS A 295 1.83 -11.28 -27.61
CA HIS A 295 2.38 -11.07 -28.93
C HIS A 295 3.74 -11.73 -29.19
N SER A 296 4.15 -11.78 -30.47
CA SER A 296 5.47 -12.28 -30.90
C SER A 296 5.77 -13.73 -30.45
N LEU A 297 4.77 -14.61 -30.51
CA LEU A 297 4.81 -16.01 -30.02
C LEU A 297 4.31 -16.98 -31.08
N VAL A 298 4.71 -18.26 -31.06
CA VAL A 298 4.10 -19.25 -31.95
C VAL A 298 2.65 -19.52 -31.54
N GLN A 299 2.37 -19.71 -30.25
CA GLN A 299 0.99 -19.81 -29.75
C GLN A 299 0.76 -18.82 -28.62
N GLY A 300 -0.32 -18.03 -28.68
CA GLY A 300 -0.65 -17.11 -27.59
C GLY A 300 -1.17 -17.87 -26.36
N ILE A 301 -2.38 -18.42 -26.48
CA ILE A 301 -3.07 -19.18 -25.45
C ILE A 301 -3.32 -20.61 -25.96
N ALA A 302 -2.82 -21.61 -25.23
CA ALA A 302 -3.08 -23.02 -25.48
C ALA A 302 -4.05 -23.58 -24.43
N VAL A 303 -5.13 -24.21 -24.90
CA VAL A 303 -6.16 -24.81 -24.04
C VAL A 303 -6.09 -26.32 -24.16
N ALA A 304 -5.70 -26.99 -23.08
CA ALA A 304 -5.58 -28.44 -23.02
C ALA A 304 -6.96 -29.14 -22.93
N SER A 305 -6.96 -30.44 -22.69
CA SER A 305 -8.18 -31.27 -22.70
C SER A 305 -9.01 -31.04 -21.44
N GLY A 306 -10.32 -30.98 -21.58
CA GLY A 306 -11.23 -30.89 -20.43
C GLY A 306 -11.22 -29.55 -19.67
N VAL A 307 -10.49 -28.54 -20.17
CA VAL A 307 -10.48 -27.20 -19.58
C VAL A 307 -11.82 -26.51 -19.79
N GLN A 308 -12.31 -25.81 -18.76
CA GLN A 308 -13.54 -25.02 -18.80
C GLN A 308 -13.33 -23.63 -18.19
N GLY A 309 -13.82 -22.60 -18.88
CA GLY A 309 -13.64 -21.22 -18.46
C GLY A 309 -13.95 -20.21 -19.56
N THR A 310 -13.36 -19.03 -19.41
CA THR A 310 -13.53 -17.90 -20.33
C THR A 310 -12.19 -17.35 -20.80
N ILE A 311 -12.12 -16.95 -22.06
CA ILE A 311 -10.99 -16.21 -22.64
C ILE A 311 -11.59 -14.98 -23.31
N ASN A 312 -11.50 -13.82 -22.67
CA ASN A 312 -12.21 -12.62 -23.07
C ASN A 312 -11.30 -11.40 -23.22
N ASN A 313 -11.65 -10.49 -24.13
CA ASN A 313 -11.04 -9.17 -24.24
C ASN A 313 -9.51 -9.14 -24.40
N ASN A 314 -8.87 -10.25 -24.78
CA ASN A 314 -7.43 -10.28 -24.95
C ASN A 314 -7.04 -9.69 -26.32
N HIS A 315 -5.92 -8.96 -26.35
CA HIS A 315 -5.24 -8.55 -27.58
C HIS A 315 -4.21 -9.60 -27.93
N ILE A 316 -4.35 -10.26 -29.09
CA ILE A 316 -3.36 -11.24 -29.53
C ILE A 316 -2.92 -10.96 -30.96
N GLU A 317 -1.63 -10.70 -31.16
CA GLU A 317 -1.05 -10.33 -32.46
C GLU A 317 0.34 -10.95 -32.68
N GLU A 318 0.83 -10.94 -33.91
CA GLU A 318 2.15 -11.48 -34.27
C GLU A 318 2.37 -12.93 -33.78
N THR A 319 1.34 -13.77 -33.93
CA THR A 319 1.42 -15.20 -33.61
C THR A 319 1.15 -16.13 -34.78
N GLN A 320 1.61 -17.39 -34.70
CA GLN A 320 1.11 -18.39 -35.65
C GLN A 320 -0.36 -18.70 -35.36
N THR A 321 -0.68 -19.02 -34.10
CA THR A 321 -2.06 -19.20 -33.66
C THR A 321 -2.31 -18.43 -32.37
N GLY A 322 -3.23 -17.47 -32.39
CA GLY A 322 -3.52 -16.63 -31.22
C GLY A 322 -4.05 -17.47 -30.06
N ILE A 323 -5.13 -18.20 -30.30
CA ILE A 323 -5.72 -19.15 -29.35
C ILE A 323 -5.81 -20.53 -30.01
N ILE A 324 -5.28 -21.58 -29.39
CA ILE A 324 -5.42 -22.96 -29.85
C ILE A 324 -6.14 -23.82 -28.81
N VAL A 325 -7.20 -24.52 -29.24
CA VAL A 325 -8.03 -25.37 -28.38
C VAL A 325 -7.89 -26.82 -28.80
N TYR A 326 -7.28 -27.63 -27.91
CA TYR A 326 -7.06 -29.05 -28.17
C TYR A 326 -8.33 -29.87 -27.92
N SER A 327 -8.81 -29.92 -26.67
CA SER A 327 -10.08 -30.59 -26.32
C SER A 327 -10.80 -29.91 -25.14
N GLY A 328 -10.63 -28.58 -25.00
CA GLY A 328 -11.30 -27.77 -23.98
C GLY A 328 -12.66 -27.24 -24.43
N SER A 329 -13.46 -26.80 -23.45
CA SER A 329 -14.76 -26.15 -23.64
C SER A 329 -14.71 -24.75 -23.03
N MET A 330 -14.37 -23.76 -23.86
CA MET A 330 -14.18 -22.38 -23.44
C MET A 330 -15.23 -21.47 -24.07
N ILE A 331 -15.55 -20.38 -23.38
CA ILE A 331 -16.33 -19.27 -23.93
C ILE A 331 -15.36 -18.16 -24.33
N PHE A 332 -15.51 -17.64 -25.55
CA PHE A 332 -14.65 -16.60 -26.12
C PHE A 332 -15.48 -15.40 -26.53
N VAL A 333 -15.20 -14.21 -25.97
CA VAL A 333 -15.87 -12.97 -26.34
C VAL A 333 -14.89 -11.80 -26.36
N GLY A 334 -14.99 -10.95 -27.37
CA GLY A 334 -14.31 -9.66 -27.40
C GLY A 334 -12.80 -9.71 -27.61
N ASN A 335 -12.20 -10.88 -27.86
CA ASN A 335 -10.78 -10.97 -28.21
C ASN A 335 -10.51 -10.25 -29.54
N TYR A 336 -9.39 -9.55 -29.63
CA TYR A 336 -9.07 -8.70 -30.79
C TYR A 336 -7.66 -8.95 -31.32
N TRP A 337 -7.53 -8.73 -32.64
CA TRP A 337 -6.43 -9.25 -33.48
C TRP A 337 -5.78 -8.17 -34.35
N SER A 338 -5.89 -6.91 -33.92
CA SER A 338 -5.28 -5.76 -34.60
C SER A 338 -3.75 -5.82 -34.55
N GLY A 339 -3.05 -5.13 -35.45
CA GLY A 339 -1.58 -5.08 -35.51
C GLY A 339 -0.97 -5.98 -36.58
N THR A 340 0.16 -6.63 -36.28
CA THR A 340 0.75 -7.65 -37.17
C THR A 340 -0.10 -8.91 -37.14
N LYS A 341 -0.53 -9.38 -38.31
CA LYS A 341 -1.52 -10.46 -38.41
C LYS A 341 -1.01 -11.78 -37.83
N ASN A 342 -1.88 -12.44 -37.08
CA ASN A 342 -1.72 -13.86 -36.78
C ASN A 342 -1.86 -14.68 -38.07
N THR A 343 -1.28 -15.89 -38.11
CA THR A 343 -1.63 -16.83 -39.20
C THR A 343 -3.08 -17.30 -39.04
N TYR A 344 -3.48 -17.61 -37.81
CA TYR A 344 -4.85 -17.90 -37.40
C TYR A 344 -5.13 -17.25 -36.05
N ASP A 345 -6.33 -16.69 -35.88
CA ASP A 345 -6.70 -16.04 -34.63
C ASP A 345 -7.17 -17.10 -33.61
N ILE A 346 -8.04 -18.00 -34.06
CA ILE A 346 -8.54 -19.12 -33.25
C ILE A 346 -8.37 -20.43 -34.02
N GLY A 347 -7.65 -21.38 -33.42
CA GLY A 347 -7.45 -22.73 -33.89
C GLY A 347 -8.27 -23.74 -33.07
N LEU A 348 -9.09 -24.54 -33.74
CA LEU A 348 -9.89 -25.60 -33.13
C LEU A 348 -9.43 -26.96 -33.66
N MET A 349 -9.21 -27.93 -32.79
CA MET A 349 -9.06 -29.32 -33.25
C MET A 349 -10.40 -29.84 -33.77
N ARG A 350 -10.35 -30.66 -34.83
CA ARG A 350 -11.56 -31.25 -35.45
C ARG A 350 -12.46 -31.99 -34.47
N SER A 351 -11.89 -32.60 -33.43
CA SER A 351 -12.63 -33.32 -32.37
C SER A 351 -13.60 -32.43 -31.59
N ILE A 352 -13.33 -31.12 -31.50
CA ILE A 352 -14.14 -30.17 -30.74
C ILE A 352 -14.78 -29.08 -31.60
N ALA A 353 -14.42 -29.00 -32.89
CA ALA A 353 -14.96 -27.99 -33.81
C ALA A 353 -16.50 -28.01 -33.89
N GLY A 354 -17.13 -29.19 -33.78
CA GLY A 354 -18.59 -29.34 -33.78
C GLY A 354 -19.31 -28.69 -32.59
N ASN A 355 -18.58 -28.35 -31.52
CA ASN A 355 -19.13 -27.65 -30.36
C ASN A 355 -19.25 -26.14 -30.57
N TYR A 356 -18.67 -25.60 -31.65
CA TYR A 356 -18.63 -24.17 -31.93
C TYR A 356 -19.36 -23.85 -33.24
N GLN A 357 -20.20 -22.82 -33.20
CA GLN A 357 -20.69 -22.18 -34.43
C GLN A 357 -19.62 -21.21 -34.92
N VAL A 358 -18.85 -21.62 -35.95
CA VAL A 358 -17.65 -20.91 -36.40
C VAL A 358 -17.93 -19.44 -36.76
N ASP A 359 -19.01 -19.15 -37.48
CA ASP A 359 -19.35 -17.77 -37.87
C ASP A 359 -19.69 -16.90 -36.65
N GLN A 360 -20.43 -17.46 -35.68
CA GLN A 360 -20.75 -16.76 -34.44
C GLN A 360 -19.51 -16.56 -33.57
N LEU A 361 -18.64 -17.57 -33.49
CA LEU A 361 -17.37 -17.49 -32.77
C LEU A 361 -16.48 -16.40 -33.36
N SER A 362 -16.38 -16.33 -34.69
CA SER A 362 -15.66 -15.28 -35.41
C SER A 362 -16.24 -13.90 -35.10
N ALA A 363 -17.56 -13.72 -35.25
CA ALA A 363 -18.23 -12.44 -35.01
C ALA A 363 -18.11 -11.97 -33.56
N ASN A 364 -18.25 -12.86 -32.58
CA ASN A 364 -18.11 -12.55 -31.15
C ASN A 364 -16.69 -12.15 -30.76
N ASN A 365 -15.70 -12.46 -31.60
CA ASN A 365 -14.29 -12.17 -31.37
C ASN A 365 -13.76 -11.30 -32.49
N ASN A 366 -14.45 -10.19 -32.78
CA ASN A 366 -13.97 -9.14 -33.68
C ASN A 366 -13.55 -9.65 -35.08
N ASN A 367 -14.36 -10.54 -35.67
CA ASN A 367 -14.15 -11.18 -36.97
C ASN A 367 -12.88 -12.06 -37.03
N ALA A 368 -12.64 -12.84 -35.97
CA ALA A 368 -11.50 -13.73 -35.87
C ALA A 368 -11.40 -14.69 -37.07
N LYS A 369 -10.19 -14.89 -37.61
CA LYS A 369 -9.86 -15.95 -38.56
C LYS A 369 -9.80 -17.30 -37.84
N VAL A 370 -10.90 -18.04 -37.90
CA VAL A 370 -11.03 -19.37 -37.29
C VAL A 370 -10.50 -20.46 -38.24
N GLN A 371 -9.67 -21.36 -37.73
CA GLN A 371 -9.12 -22.52 -38.44
C GLN A 371 -9.47 -23.82 -37.72
N ILE A 372 -9.91 -24.82 -38.48
CA ILE A 372 -10.09 -26.19 -38.00
C ILE A 372 -8.89 -27.01 -38.45
N PHE A 373 -8.19 -27.63 -37.51
CA PHE A 373 -7.06 -28.54 -37.79
C PHE A 373 -7.56 -29.99 -37.88
#